data_AF-A0A1L7D492-F1
#
_entry.id   AF-A0A1L7D492-F1
#
_cell.length_a   1.000
_cell.length_b   1.000
_cell.length_c   1.000
_cell.angle_alpha   90.00
_cell.angle_beta   90.00
_cell.angle_gamma   90.00
#
_symmetry.space_group_name_H-M   'P 1'
#
loop_
_entity.id
_entity.type
_entity.pdbx_description
1 polymer ?
#
loop_
_entity_poly.entity_id
_entity_poly.type
_entity_poly.pdbx_seq_one_letter_code
_entity_poly.pdbx_strand_id
1 'polypeptide(L)'
;MPIDHLPTRWQPRAYRLRRFLLSDSTALIILGTGIILKGLSYTPWGLGEPPAAGVHPAEHILPLDVWAIVWLMAGLFCLAAAFIPNALVDAIAVGLGIGLHCTWGLSFVAATLWADNPRGWVTGVSYITVVALAVWAIWRGKRGDVELREGMYDK
;
A
#
# COMPACT_ATOMS: atom_id res chain seq x y z
N MET A 1 5.25 29.83 -0.65
CA MET A 1 5.60 28.40 -0.46
C MET A 1 7.08 28.20 -0.78
N PRO A 2 7.77 27.20 -0.19
CA PRO A 2 9.20 26.96 -0.50
C PRO A 2 9.51 26.79 -1.99
N ILE A 3 8.54 26.31 -2.77
CA ILE A 3 8.63 26.15 -4.24
C ILE A 3 8.78 27.50 -4.97
N ASP A 4 8.26 28.60 -4.42
CA ASP A 4 8.29 29.92 -5.07
C ASP A 4 9.70 30.54 -5.10
N HIS A 5 10.60 30.05 -4.24
CA HIS A 5 12.01 30.45 -4.23
C HIS A 5 12.87 29.69 -5.25
N LEU A 6 12.31 28.68 -5.94
CA LEU A 6 13.01 27.97 -7.00
C LEU A 6 13.08 28.80 -8.29
N PRO A 7 14.12 28.63 -9.13
CA PRO A 7 14.18 29.28 -10.43
C PRO A 7 12.93 28.96 -11.27
N THR A 8 12.41 29.93 -12.01
CA THR A 8 11.13 29.86 -12.74
C THR A 8 11.01 28.63 -13.65
N ARG A 9 12.14 28.15 -14.20
CA ARG A 9 12.23 26.93 -15.02
C ARG A 9 11.86 25.62 -14.27
N TRP A 10 12.04 25.58 -12.95
CA TRP A 10 11.83 24.37 -12.13
C TRP A 10 10.49 24.37 -11.40
N GLN A 11 9.89 25.55 -11.17
CA GLN A 11 8.61 25.69 -10.47
C GLN A 11 7.49 24.79 -11.05
N PRO A 12 7.27 24.69 -12.39
CA PRO A 12 6.18 23.87 -12.94
C PRO A 12 6.37 22.37 -12.66
N ARG A 13 7.62 21.91 -12.61
CA ARG A 13 7.94 20.50 -12.30
C ARG A 13 7.77 20.23 -10.80
N ALA A 14 8.22 21.16 -9.96
CA ALA A 14 8.08 21.05 -8.51
C ALA A 14 6.60 21.00 -8.08
N TYR A 15 5.74 21.82 -8.69
CA TYR A 15 4.30 21.77 -8.44
C TYR A 15 3.66 20.45 -8.88
N ARG A 16 4.03 19.91 -10.06
CA ARG A 16 3.55 18.60 -10.52
C ARG A 16 3.99 17.47 -9.59
N LEU A 17 5.25 17.46 -9.18
CA LEU A 17 5.77 16.48 -8.24
C LEU A 17 5.03 16.56 -6.90
N ARG A 18 4.84 17.76 -6.35
CA ARG A 18 4.06 17.94 -5.12
C ARG A 18 2.63 17.42 -5.26
N ARG A 19 1.95 17.71 -6.38
CA ARG A 19 0.59 17.23 -6.62
C ARG A 19 0.55 15.70 -6.68
N PHE A 20 1.53 15.09 -7.34
CA PHE A 20 1.66 13.63 -7.40
C PHE A 20 1.93 13.01 -6.02
N LEU A 21 2.89 13.57 -5.27
CA LEU A 21 3.25 13.11 -3.92
C LEU A 21 2.09 13.21 -2.91
N LEU A 22 1.13 14.10 -3.16
CA LEU A 22 -0.06 14.29 -2.34
C LEU A 22 -1.30 13.57 -2.89
N SER A 23 -1.14 12.75 -3.92
CA SER A 23 -2.23 11.96 -4.53
C SER A 23 -2.23 10.51 -4.04
N ASP A 24 -3.35 9.83 -4.25
CA ASP A 24 -3.55 8.42 -3.91
C ASP A 24 -2.59 7.50 -4.67
N SER A 25 -2.06 7.93 -5.83
CA SER A 25 -0.98 7.24 -6.54
C SER A 25 0.25 7.02 -5.65
N THR A 26 0.57 7.97 -4.78
CA THR A 26 1.71 7.80 -3.84
C THR A 26 1.40 6.76 -2.77
N ALA A 27 0.15 6.72 -2.28
CA ALA A 27 -0.27 5.68 -1.35
C ALA A 27 -0.20 4.28 -2.00
N LEU A 28 -0.62 4.15 -3.26
CA LEU A 28 -0.50 2.92 -4.05
C LEU A 28 0.96 2.49 -4.28
N ILE A 29 1.87 3.45 -4.52
CA ILE A 29 3.30 3.15 -4.65
C ILE A 29 3.88 2.62 -3.33
N ILE A 30 3.59 3.28 -2.22
CA ILE A 30 4.08 2.87 -0.90
C ILE A 30 3.52 1.49 -0.53
N LEU A 31 2.21 1.31 -0.70
CA LEU A 31 1.52 0.05 -0.41
C LEU A 31 2.05 -1.07 -1.31
N GLY A 32 2.10 -0.86 -2.63
CA GLY A 32 2.61 -1.83 -3.61
C GLY A 32 4.06 -2.24 -3.33
N THR A 33 4.93 -1.27 -3.00
CA THR A 33 6.33 -1.56 -2.65
C THR A 33 6.42 -2.43 -1.40
N GLY A 34 5.65 -2.12 -0.34
CA GLY A 34 5.60 -2.93 0.87
C GLY A 34 5.11 -4.36 0.62
N ILE A 35 4.09 -4.51 -0.23
CA ILE A 35 3.55 -5.82 -0.64
C ILE A 35 4.60 -6.63 -1.42
N ILE A 36 5.33 -6.01 -2.36
CA ILE A 36 6.39 -6.68 -3.10
C ILE A 36 7.51 -7.14 -2.17
N LEU A 37 7.99 -6.26 -1.28
CA LEU A 37 9.01 -6.62 -0.30
C LEU A 37 8.54 -7.79 0.59
N LYS A 38 7.26 -7.80 0.95
CA LYS A 38 6.69 -8.93 1.69
C LYS A 38 6.70 -10.22 0.87
N GLY A 39 6.35 -10.18 -0.41
CA GLY A 39 6.43 -11.35 -1.30
C GLY A 39 7.87 -11.85 -1.46
N LEU A 40 8.83 -10.96 -1.65
CA LEU A 40 10.25 -11.30 -1.74
C LEU A 40 10.79 -11.94 -0.46
N SER A 41 10.24 -11.59 0.72
CA SER A 41 10.61 -12.21 2.00
C SER A 41 10.23 -13.68 2.12
N TYR A 42 9.36 -14.18 1.23
CA TYR A 42 8.99 -15.60 1.15
C TYR A 42 9.75 -16.36 0.06
N THR A 43 10.62 -15.69 -0.68
CA THR A 43 11.43 -16.32 -1.74
C THR A 43 12.88 -16.50 -1.27
N PRO A 44 13.49 -17.67 -1.52
CA PRO A 44 14.87 -17.95 -1.07
C PRO A 44 15.92 -17.08 -1.76
N TRP A 45 15.60 -16.51 -2.93
CA TRP A 45 16.48 -15.65 -3.71
C TRP A 45 16.20 -14.15 -3.49
N GLY A 46 15.18 -13.80 -2.71
CA GLY A 46 14.74 -12.41 -2.52
C GLY A 46 15.44 -11.72 -1.36
N LEU A 47 14.91 -11.90 -0.14
CA LEU A 47 15.39 -11.22 1.08
C LEU A 47 16.06 -12.17 2.09
N GLY A 48 16.39 -13.38 1.68
CA GLY A 48 17.04 -14.40 2.51
C GLY A 48 16.25 -15.71 2.56
N GLU A 49 16.67 -16.60 3.46
CA GLU A 49 15.97 -17.87 3.69
C GLU A 49 14.51 -17.61 4.13
N PRO A 50 13.52 -18.29 3.52
CA PRO A 50 12.13 -18.14 3.92
C PRO A 50 11.93 -18.49 5.40
N PRO A 51 10.94 -17.88 6.07
CA PRO A 51 10.58 -18.26 7.43
C PRO A 51 10.28 -19.75 7.53
N ALA A 52 10.55 -20.35 8.70
CA ALA A 52 10.18 -21.73 8.96
C ALA A 52 8.67 -21.93 8.71
N ALA A 53 8.32 -22.97 7.96
CA ALA A 53 6.93 -23.30 7.65
C ALA A 53 6.15 -23.69 8.92
N GLY A 54 4.86 -23.36 8.96
CA GLY A 54 3.95 -23.71 10.06
C GLY A 54 3.85 -22.67 11.17
N VAL A 55 4.47 -21.49 11.02
CA VAL A 55 4.38 -20.40 12.02
C VAL A 55 3.07 -19.60 11.87
N HIS A 56 2.34 -19.77 10.76
CA HIS A 56 1.14 -18.98 10.41
C HIS A 56 -0.07 -19.84 10.02
N PRO A 57 -1.27 -19.55 10.55
CA PRO A 57 -2.49 -20.24 10.14
C PRO A 57 -2.82 -20.13 8.65
N ALA A 58 -2.43 -19.03 7.99
CA ALA A 58 -2.63 -18.84 6.56
C ALA A 58 -1.80 -19.81 5.70
N GLU A 59 -0.70 -20.35 6.22
CA GLU A 59 0.12 -21.37 5.54
C GLU A 59 -0.57 -22.73 5.49
N HIS A 60 -1.60 -22.97 6.31
CA HIS A 60 -2.42 -24.17 6.20
C HIS A 60 -3.34 -24.16 4.96
N ILE A 61 -3.54 -23.00 4.34
CA ILE A 61 -4.38 -22.85 3.15
C ILE A 61 -3.53 -23.01 1.89
N LEU A 62 -2.40 -22.29 1.81
CA LEU A 62 -1.47 -22.33 0.68
C LEU A 62 -0.03 -22.35 1.18
N PRO A 63 0.89 -23.03 0.48
CA PRO A 63 2.30 -22.99 0.81
C PRO A 63 2.93 -21.60 0.54
N LEU A 64 4.05 -21.32 1.21
CA LEU A 64 4.68 -19.99 1.25
C LEU A 64 5.12 -19.47 -0.12
N ASP A 65 5.49 -20.37 -1.04
CA ASP A 65 5.83 -20.07 -2.43
C ASP A 65 4.63 -19.51 -3.21
N VAL A 66 3.46 -20.10 -3.05
CA VAL A 66 2.22 -19.60 -3.66
C VAL A 66 1.84 -18.25 -3.06
N TRP A 67 1.97 -18.10 -1.75
CA TRP A 67 1.76 -16.80 -1.11
C TRP A 67 2.75 -15.74 -1.60
N ALA A 68 4.02 -16.08 -1.82
CA ALA A 68 4.99 -15.17 -2.42
C ALA A 68 4.49 -14.64 -3.76
N ILE A 69 3.96 -15.51 -4.62
CA ILE A 69 3.37 -15.11 -5.92
C ILE A 69 2.19 -14.17 -5.71
N VAL A 70 1.27 -14.48 -4.79
CA VAL A 70 0.09 -13.63 -4.49
C VAL A 70 0.52 -12.23 -4.05
N TRP A 71 1.47 -12.15 -3.11
CA TRP A 71 2.03 -10.87 -2.66
C TRP A 71 2.68 -10.12 -3.84
N LEU A 72 3.57 -10.76 -4.61
CA LEU A 72 4.24 -10.11 -5.73
C LEU A 72 3.26 -9.59 -6.79
N MET A 73 2.26 -10.38 -7.16
CA MET A 73 1.26 -9.99 -8.16
C MET A 73 0.37 -8.85 -7.66
N ALA A 74 -0.08 -8.92 -6.40
CA ALA A 74 -0.86 -7.83 -5.79
C ALA A 74 -0.05 -6.53 -5.71
N GLY A 75 1.23 -6.63 -5.36
CA GLY A 75 2.10 -5.47 -5.23
C GLY A 75 2.41 -4.83 -6.59
N LEU A 76 2.69 -5.65 -7.61
CA LEU A 76 2.87 -5.17 -8.98
C LEU A 76 1.59 -4.52 -9.53
N PHE A 77 0.42 -5.09 -9.22
CA PHE A 77 -0.86 -4.50 -9.59
C PHE A 77 -1.06 -3.13 -8.93
N CYS A 78 -0.76 -2.97 -7.63
CA CYS A 78 -0.79 -1.67 -6.96
C CYS A 78 0.16 -0.65 -7.60
N LEU A 79 1.38 -1.07 -7.95
CA LEU A 79 2.33 -0.18 -8.63
C LEU A 79 1.83 0.24 -10.02
N ALA A 80 1.27 -0.69 -10.79
CA ALA A 80 0.71 -0.39 -12.11
C ALA A 80 -0.49 0.57 -12.00
N ALA A 81 -1.40 0.31 -11.04
CA ALA A 81 -2.57 1.14 -10.78
C ALA A 81 -2.20 2.60 -10.50
N ALA A 82 -1.10 2.85 -9.78
CA ALA A 82 -0.65 4.21 -9.47
C ALA A 82 -0.41 5.11 -10.69
N PHE A 83 -0.19 4.52 -11.88
CA PHE A 83 0.05 5.23 -13.13
C PHE A 83 -1.14 5.16 -14.12
N ILE A 84 -2.21 4.46 -13.75
CA ILE A 84 -3.42 4.33 -14.58
C ILE A 84 -4.51 5.23 -13.98
N PRO A 85 -4.92 6.31 -14.66
CA PRO A 85 -5.93 7.23 -14.13
C PRO A 85 -7.34 6.63 -14.22
N ASN A 86 -7.66 5.69 -13.32
CA ASN A 86 -8.94 4.99 -13.27
C ASN A 86 -9.36 4.67 -11.83
N ALA A 87 -10.42 5.33 -11.36
CA ALA A 87 -10.90 5.20 -9.99
C ALA A 87 -11.32 3.77 -9.59
N LEU A 88 -11.82 2.97 -10.53
CA LEU A 88 -12.15 1.56 -10.25
C LEU A 88 -10.89 0.73 -10.06
N VAL A 89 -9.87 0.94 -10.89
CA VAL A 89 -8.57 0.26 -10.77
C VAL A 89 -7.90 0.63 -9.44
N ASP A 90 -7.92 1.90 -9.07
CA ASP A 90 -7.41 2.37 -7.78
C ASP A 90 -8.14 1.71 -6.60
N ALA A 91 -9.47 1.68 -6.63
CA ALA A 91 -10.28 1.05 -5.58
C ALA A 91 -9.98 -0.45 -5.43
N ILE A 92 -9.82 -1.17 -6.55
CA ILE A 92 -9.47 -2.60 -6.54
C ILE A 92 -8.06 -2.78 -5.98
N ALA A 93 -7.09 -1.97 -6.40
CA ALA A 93 -5.70 -2.07 -5.93
C ALA A 93 -5.60 -1.82 -4.42
N VAL A 94 -6.25 -0.76 -3.94
CA VAL A 94 -6.36 -0.43 -2.51
C VAL A 94 -7.03 -1.58 -1.74
N GLY A 95 -8.18 -2.06 -2.23
CA GLY A 95 -8.91 -3.15 -1.60
C GLY A 95 -8.09 -4.45 -1.50
N LEU A 96 -7.38 -4.81 -2.57
CA LEU A 96 -6.49 -5.97 -2.61
C LEU A 96 -5.34 -5.82 -1.60
N GLY A 97 -4.66 -4.68 -1.62
CA GLY A 97 -3.52 -4.44 -0.73
C GLY A 97 -3.92 -4.38 0.74
N ILE A 98 -5.03 -3.72 1.07
CA ILE A 98 -5.58 -3.67 2.43
C ILE A 98 -6.07 -5.05 2.85
N GLY A 99 -6.83 -5.74 2.00
CA GLY A 99 -7.38 -7.07 2.28
C GLY A 99 -6.28 -8.06 2.62
N LEU A 100 -5.20 -8.08 1.84
CA LEU A 100 -4.07 -8.98 2.06
C LEU A 100 -3.35 -8.70 3.40
N HIS A 101 -3.14 -7.42 3.74
CA HIS A 101 -2.58 -7.05 5.06
C HIS A 101 -3.54 -7.38 6.21
N CYS A 102 -4.85 -7.14 6.05
CA CYS A 102 -5.87 -7.51 7.01
C CYS A 102 -5.85 -9.01 7.28
N THR A 103 -5.88 -9.84 6.24
CA THR A 103 -5.82 -11.30 6.35
C THR A 103 -4.58 -11.74 7.12
N TRP A 104 -3.43 -11.15 6.82
CA TRP A 104 -2.20 -11.44 7.56
C TRP A 104 -2.29 -11.03 9.03
N GLY A 105 -2.69 -9.78 9.30
CA GLY A 105 -2.82 -9.26 10.66
C GLY A 105 -3.76 -10.09 11.52
N LEU A 106 -4.93 -10.44 10.97
CA LEU A 106 -5.91 -11.30 11.63
C LEU A 106 -5.40 -12.72 11.82
N SER A 107 -4.66 -13.29 10.86
CA SER A 107 -4.08 -14.63 11.01
C SER A 107 -3.08 -14.71 12.17
N PHE A 108 -2.30 -13.64 12.40
CA PHE A 108 -1.36 -13.55 13.52
C PHE A 108 -2.05 -13.40 14.88
N VAL A 109 -3.13 -12.62 14.92
CA VAL A 109 -3.97 -12.50 16.12
C VAL A 109 -4.65 -13.85 16.40
N ALA A 110 -5.19 -14.50 15.38
CA ALA A 110 -5.80 -15.83 15.48
C ALA A 110 -4.80 -16.88 15.99
N ALA A 111 -3.57 -16.86 15.48
CA ALA A 111 -2.50 -17.76 15.94
C ALA A 111 -2.16 -17.56 17.43
N THR A 112 -2.34 -16.35 17.95
CA THR A 112 -2.12 -16.07 19.38
C THR A 112 -3.23 -16.66 20.25
N LEU A 113 -4.46 -16.67 19.74
CA LEU A 113 -5.64 -17.13 20.48
C LEU A 113 -5.84 -18.65 20.41
N TRP A 114 -5.47 -19.27 19.28
CA TRP A 114 -5.85 -20.65 18.96
C TRP A 114 -4.67 -21.56 18.58
N ALA A 115 -3.42 -21.07 18.54
CA ALA A 115 -2.25 -21.85 18.15
C ALA A 115 -1.04 -21.59 19.06
N ASP A 116 0.06 -22.31 18.81
CA ASP A 116 1.30 -22.23 19.60
C ASP A 116 2.17 -21.02 19.24
N ASN A 117 1.55 -19.85 19.03
CA ASN A 117 2.26 -18.60 18.73
C ASN A 117 1.83 -17.46 19.67
N PRO A 118 2.22 -17.50 20.97
CA PRO A 118 1.75 -16.57 21.99
C PRO A 118 2.17 -15.10 21.77
N ARG A 119 3.09 -14.85 20.84
CA ARG A 119 3.55 -13.49 20.46
C ARG A 119 3.16 -13.10 19.04
N GLY A 120 2.33 -13.88 18.35
CA GLY A 120 1.88 -13.59 16.99
C GLY A 120 1.24 -12.20 16.86
N TRP A 121 0.50 -11.78 17.89
CA TRP A 121 -0.15 -10.47 17.98
C TRP A 121 0.81 -9.29 17.76
N VAL A 122 2.09 -9.39 18.14
CA VAL A 122 3.06 -8.30 17.96
C VAL A 122 3.25 -7.99 16.48
N THR A 123 3.37 -9.03 15.66
CA THR A 123 3.46 -8.89 14.20
C THR A 123 2.11 -8.48 13.62
N GLY A 124 1.01 -9.03 14.15
CA GLY A 124 -0.35 -8.66 13.76
C GLY A 124 -0.62 -7.16 13.90
N VAL A 125 -0.17 -6.53 14.99
CA VAL A 125 -0.30 -5.08 15.21
C VAL A 125 0.33 -4.27 14.08
N SER A 126 1.50 -4.67 13.56
CA SER A 126 2.14 -3.98 12.45
C SER A 126 1.29 -4.02 11.17
N TYR A 127 0.71 -5.18 10.85
CA TYR A 127 -0.20 -5.32 9.71
C TYR A 127 -1.46 -4.48 9.85
N ILE A 128 -2.11 -4.52 11.01
CA ILE A 128 -3.32 -3.74 11.28
C ILE A 128 -3.01 -2.24 11.28
N THR A 129 -1.81 -1.84 11.73
CA THR A 129 -1.36 -0.45 11.64
C THR A 129 -1.22 0.01 10.19
N VAL A 130 -0.63 -0.80 9.30
CA VAL A 130 -0.54 -0.50 7.87
C VAL A 130 -1.93 -0.34 7.26
N VAL A 131 -2.87 -1.23 7.58
CA VAL A 131 -4.27 -1.13 7.15
C VAL A 131 -4.88 0.19 7.60
N ALA A 132 -4.79 0.51 8.90
CA ALA A 132 -5.39 1.73 9.46
C ALA A 132 -4.81 3.00 8.83
N LEU A 133 -3.48 3.05 8.65
CA LEU A 133 -2.80 4.17 8.02
C LEU A 133 -3.16 4.32 6.54
N ALA A 134 -3.24 3.21 5.79
CA ALA A 134 -3.62 3.22 4.38
C ALA A 134 -5.06 3.71 4.20
N VAL A 135 -6.01 3.15 4.96
CA VAL A 135 -7.41 3.59 4.96
C VAL A 135 -7.51 5.06 5.33
N TRP A 136 -6.82 5.50 6.39
CA TRP A 136 -6.82 6.90 6.80
C TRP A 136 -6.24 7.82 5.73
N ALA A 137 -5.12 7.44 5.11
CA ALA A 137 -4.44 8.24 4.10
C ALA A 137 -5.28 8.43 2.82
N ILE A 138 -6.10 7.44 2.46
CA ILE A 138 -6.95 7.47 1.27
C ILE A 138 -8.32 8.10 1.58
N TRP A 139 -8.94 7.74 2.71
CA TRP A 139 -10.28 8.22 3.07
C TRP A 139 -10.30 9.68 3.55
N ARG A 140 -9.19 10.25 4.01
CA ARG A 140 -9.14 11.68 4.43
C ARG A 140 -9.55 12.70 3.35
N GLY A 141 -9.71 12.27 2.10
CA GLY A 141 -10.24 13.08 1.02
C GLY A 141 -9.22 14.10 0.47
N LYS A 142 -9.22 14.24 -0.85
CA LYS A 142 -8.37 15.13 -1.65
C LYS A 142 -8.39 16.58 -1.14
N ARG A 143 -7.37 17.01 -0.39
CA ARG A 143 -7.10 18.44 -0.13
C ARG A 143 -6.19 18.97 -1.24
N GLY A 144 -6.77 19.38 -2.37
CA GLY A 144 -5.97 19.94 -3.46
C GLY A 144 -6.73 20.62 -4.60
N ASP A 145 -7.91 20.14 -4.98
CA ASP A 145 -8.64 20.71 -6.13
C ASP A 145 -10.05 21.12 -5.70
N VAL A 146 -10.17 22.26 -5.02
CA VAL A 146 -11.24 23.17 -5.41
C VAL A 146 -10.69 23.81 -6.68
N GLU A 147 -11.07 23.29 -7.84
CA GLU A 147 -11.06 24.13 -9.03
C GLU A 147 -11.96 25.31 -8.69
N LEU A 148 -11.36 26.44 -8.30
CA LEU A 148 -12.00 27.72 -8.55
C LEU A 148 -12.13 27.75 -10.06
N ARG A 149 -13.33 27.41 -10.53
CA ARG A 149 -13.76 27.70 -11.89
C ARG A 149 -13.74 29.22 -12.01
N GLU A 150 -12.56 29.78 -12.29
CA GLU A 150 -12.38 31.14 -12.77
C GLU A 150 -13.03 31.20 -14.15
N GLY A 151 -14.32 31.49 -14.14
CA GLY A 151 -15.13 31.47 -15.33
C GLY A 151 -16.51 32.02 -15.05
N MET A 152 -16.59 33.24 -14.51
CA MET A 152 -17.62 34.23 -14.87
C MET A 152 -17.30 35.63 -14.28
N TYR A 153 -16.18 36.22 -14.67
CA TYR A 153 -16.06 37.68 -14.73
C TYR A 153 -15.49 38.01 -16.10
N ASP A 154 -16.32 37.92 -17.12
CA ASP A 154 -16.16 38.80 -18.27
C ASP A 154 -17.52 39.04 -18.93
N LYS A 155 -17.89 40.33 -18.88
CA LYS A 155 -19.10 41.02 -19.38
C LYS A 155 -20.28 41.13 -18.43
#